data_AF-A0A094BDV9-F1
#
_entry.id   AF-A0A094BDV9-F1
#
_cell.length_a   1.000
_cell.length_b   1.000
_cell.length_c   1.000
_cell.angle_alpha   90.00
_cell.angle_beta   90.00
_cell.angle_gamma   90.00
#
_symmetry.space_group_name_H-M   'P 1'
#
loop_
_entity.id
_entity.type
_entity.pdbx_description
1 polymer ?
#
loop_
_entity_poly.entity_id
_entity_poly.type
_entity_poly.pdbx_seq_one_letter_code
_entity_poly.pdbx_strand_id
1 'polypeptide(L)'
;MVQKRSKKAQELDLRLLEAVQGVKTGKFKSAYAAAKALNLRPNTVLDRVKGGSTRVEARQKQQHLSKNQEQTLLKWIKRLTLSGYAPSHQILREVAEEVRSNKCRAFQDLGKLTSGLADPIKSTGPADPTDPADPTDPADPT
;
A
#
# COMPACT_ATOMS: atom_id res chain seq x y z
N MET A 1 -9.47 -11.51 19.98
CA MET A 1 -9.48 -10.05 20.24
C MET A 1 -8.22 -9.42 19.61
N VAL A 2 -8.37 -8.37 18.81
CA VAL A 2 -7.21 -7.61 18.28
C VAL A 2 -6.66 -6.73 19.40
N GLN A 3 -5.48 -7.06 19.94
CA GLN A 3 -4.83 -6.20 20.93
C GLN A 3 -4.40 -4.88 20.26
N LYS A 4 -4.89 -3.75 20.80
CA LYS A 4 -4.40 -2.42 20.40
C LYS A 4 -2.95 -2.28 20.83
N ARG A 5 -2.09 -1.89 19.89
CA ARG A 5 -0.69 -1.57 20.21
C ARG A 5 -0.63 -0.32 21.08
N SER A 6 0.33 -0.28 21.99
CA SER A 6 0.61 0.95 22.75
C SER A 6 1.13 2.04 21.81
N LYS A 7 0.89 3.31 22.16
CA LYS A 7 1.37 4.47 21.39
C LYS A 7 2.88 4.40 21.15
N LYS A 8 3.65 4.03 22.19
CA LYS A 8 5.10 3.81 22.10
C LYS A 8 5.48 2.77 21.04
N ALA A 9 4.76 1.64 20.99
CA ALA A 9 5.02 0.60 19.99
C ALA A 9 4.72 1.07 18.56
N GLN A 10 3.68 1.88 18.37
CA GLN A 10 3.36 2.47 17.06
C GLN A 10 4.44 3.45 16.61
N GLU A 11 4.93 4.30 17.52
CA GLU A 11 6.00 5.24 17.22
C GLU A 11 7.31 4.54 16.84
N LEU A 12 7.66 3.45 17.52
CA LEU A 12 8.83 2.64 17.16
C LEU A 12 8.69 2.03 15.76
N ASP A 13 7.51 1.54 15.40
CA ASP A 13 7.25 1.02 14.05
C ASP A 13 7.39 2.12 13.00
N LEU A 14 6.92 3.35 13.28
CA LEU A 14 7.06 4.49 12.38
C LEU A 14 8.53 4.88 12.16
N ARG A 15 9.32 4.97 13.23
CA ARG A 15 10.77 5.24 13.13
C ARG A 15 11.49 4.14 12.34
N LEU A 16 11.09 2.88 12.53
CA LEU A 16 11.65 1.75 11.80
C LEU A 16 11.32 1.81 10.30
N LEU A 17 10.08 2.20 9.95
CA LEU A 17 9.68 2.41 8.56
C LEU A 17 10.47 3.56 7.92
N GLU A 18 10.63 4.68 8.64
CA GLU A 18 11.45 5.80 8.18
C GLU A 18 12.91 5.38 7.94
N ALA A 19 13.49 4.60 8.86
CA ALA A 19 14.85 4.09 8.71
C ALA A 19 15.00 3.25 7.44
N VAL A 20 14.08 2.32 7.21
CA VAL A 20 14.10 1.43 6.04
C VAL A 20 13.91 2.23 4.75
N GLN A 21 12.97 3.17 4.74
CA GLN A 21 12.73 4.03 3.59
C GLN A 21 13.93 4.93 3.30
N GLY A 22 14.56 5.49 4.33
CA GLY A 22 15.76 6.31 4.23
C GLY A 22 16.97 5.54 3.67
N VAL A 23 17.12 4.26 4.00
CA VAL A 23 18.16 3.41 3.40
C VAL A 23 17.85 3.11 1.94
N LYS A 24 16.59 2.78 1.60
CA LYS A 24 16.17 2.48 0.22
C LYS A 24 16.27 3.68 -0.71
N THR A 25 16.00 4.89 -0.19
CA THR A 25 16.09 6.15 -0.94
C THR A 25 17.49 6.74 -0.97
N GLY A 26 18.47 6.13 -0.30
CA GLY A 26 19.85 6.62 -0.23
C GLY A 26 20.09 7.77 0.75
N LYS A 27 19.08 8.21 1.52
CA LYS A 27 19.22 9.22 2.60
C LYS A 27 20.23 8.79 3.66
N PHE A 28 20.32 7.50 3.94
CA PHE A 28 21.35 6.93 4.83
C PHE A 28 22.30 6.03 4.05
N LYS A 29 23.60 6.19 4.30
CA LYS A 29 24.67 5.38 3.68
C LYS A 29 24.53 3.88 3.95
N SER A 30 23.93 3.50 5.08
CA SER A 30 23.73 2.10 5.46
C SER A 30 22.60 1.94 6.48
N ALA A 31 22.12 0.70 6.65
CA ALA A 31 21.17 0.34 7.70
C ALA A 31 21.69 0.68 9.11
N TYR A 32 23.00 0.56 9.33
CA TYR A 32 23.62 0.93 10.59
C TYR A 32 23.58 2.45 10.84
N ALA A 33 23.87 3.25 9.80
CA ALA A 33 23.79 4.71 9.89
C ALA A 33 22.36 5.19 10.19
N ALA A 34 21.36 4.60 9.54
CA ALA A 34 19.95 4.87 9.81
C ALA A 34 19.55 4.50 11.24
N ALA A 35 20.01 3.33 11.73
CA ALA A 35 19.76 2.87 13.09
C ALA A 35 20.34 3.82 14.14
N LYS A 36 21.57 4.31 13.93
CA LYS A 36 22.22 5.28 14.82
C LYS A 36 21.50 6.62 14.83
N ALA A 37 21.07 7.11 13.66
CA ALA A 37 20.34 8.37 13.55
C ALA A 37 18.97 8.34 14.25
N LEU A 38 18.27 7.21 14.17
CA LEU A 38 16.90 7.04 14.69
C LEU A 38 16.82 6.32 16.04
N ASN A 39 17.96 6.06 16.68
CA ASN A 39 18.08 5.33 17.96
C ASN A 39 17.38 3.96 17.94
N LEU A 40 17.61 3.18 16.88
CA LEU A 40 17.07 1.83 16.70
C LEU A 40 18.16 0.77 16.82
N ARG A 41 17.75 -0.49 17.04
CA ARG A 41 18.69 -1.61 17.05
C ARG A 41 19.14 -1.93 15.61
N PRO A 42 20.46 -1.97 15.32
CA PRO A 42 20.96 -2.11 13.95
C PRO A 42 20.48 -3.37 13.22
N ASN A 43 20.49 -4.52 13.90
CA ASN A 43 20.03 -5.79 13.32
C ASN A 43 18.56 -5.71 12.89
N THR A 44 17.72 -5.04 13.66
CA THR A 44 16.30 -4.87 13.31
C THR A 44 16.12 -4.07 12.03
N VAL A 45 16.89 -3.00 11.83
CA VAL A 45 16.85 -2.23 10.57
C VAL A 45 17.40 -3.06 9.42
N LEU A 46 18.50 -3.78 9.63
CA LEU A 46 19.12 -4.65 8.63
C LEU A 46 18.14 -5.74 8.14
N ASP A 47 17.50 -6.46 9.07
CA ASP A 47 16.55 -7.52 8.74
C ASP A 47 15.37 -6.98 7.93
N ARG A 48 14.89 -5.77 8.26
CA ARG A 48 13.79 -5.11 7.55
C ARG A 48 14.20 -4.67 6.14
N VAL A 49 15.41 -4.13 5.98
CA VAL A 49 15.96 -3.76 4.66
C VAL A 49 16.10 -5.00 3.77
N LYS A 50 16.49 -6.15 4.35
CA LYS A 50 16.57 -7.45 3.66
C LYS A 50 15.21 -8.08 3.34
N GLY A 51 14.09 -7.47 3.74
CA GLY A 51 12.74 -7.98 3.44
C GLY A 51 12.11 -8.82 4.57
N GLY A 52 12.66 -8.79 5.78
CA GLY A 52 12.09 -9.46 6.94
C GLY A 52 10.67 -8.95 7.24
N SER A 53 9.70 -9.87 7.26
CA SER A 53 8.28 -9.56 7.49
C SER A 53 7.99 -9.16 8.93
N THR A 54 7.06 -8.23 9.16
CA THR A 54 6.57 -7.96 10.52
C THR A 54 5.69 -9.11 11.01
N ARG A 55 5.54 -9.23 12.35
CA ARG A 55 4.63 -10.24 12.93
C ARG A 55 3.21 -10.14 12.36
N VAL A 56 2.76 -8.92 12.04
CA VAL A 56 1.44 -8.66 11.47
C VAL A 56 1.36 -9.18 10.03
N GLU A 57 2.35 -8.87 9.20
CA GLU A 57 2.42 -9.36 7.81
C GLU A 57 2.55 -10.89 7.75
N ALA A 58 3.38 -11.47 8.61
CA ALA A 58 3.54 -12.93 8.69
C ALA A 58 2.23 -13.61 9.10
N ARG A 59 1.50 -13.06 10.08
CA ARG A 59 0.18 -13.55 10.47
C ARG A 59 -0.86 -13.37 9.37
N GLN A 60 -0.81 -12.27 8.63
CA GLN A 60 -1.74 -12.04 7.51
C GLN A 60 -1.65 -13.17 6.47
N LYS A 61 -0.43 -13.65 6.17
CA LYS A 61 -0.23 -14.76 5.23
C LYS A 61 -0.81 -16.09 5.73
N GLN A 62 -0.99 -16.24 7.04
CA GLN A 62 -1.58 -17.43 7.66
C GLN A 62 -3.11 -17.35 7.77
N GLN A 63 -3.71 -16.19 7.54
CA GLN A 63 -5.16 -16.01 7.64
C GLN A 63 -5.87 -16.54 6.39
N HIS A 64 -7.09 -17.05 6.58
CA HIS A 64 -7.93 -17.55 5.49
C HIS A 64 -8.55 -16.45 4.63
N LEU A 65 -8.71 -15.26 5.20
CA LEU A 65 -9.25 -14.08 4.54
C LEU A 65 -8.16 -13.03 4.36
N SER A 66 -8.18 -12.35 3.22
CA SER A 66 -7.38 -11.15 3.00
C SER A 66 -7.94 -9.97 3.79
N LYS A 67 -7.12 -8.94 4.06
CA LYS A 67 -7.56 -7.70 4.71
C LYS A 67 -8.78 -7.07 4.05
N ASN A 68 -8.85 -7.11 2.72
CA ASN A 68 -9.96 -6.55 1.96
C ASN A 68 -11.25 -7.35 2.22
N GLN A 69 -11.15 -8.68 2.22
CA GLN A 69 -12.27 -9.57 2.53
C GLN A 69 -12.77 -9.39 3.96
N GLU A 70 -11.86 -9.30 4.94
CA GLU A 70 -12.20 -9.00 6.33
C GLU A 70 -12.91 -7.64 6.47
N GLN A 71 -12.45 -6.62 5.75
CA GLN A 71 -13.04 -5.28 5.78
C GLN A 71 -14.45 -5.26 5.19
N THR A 72 -14.66 -6.00 4.10
CA THR A 72 -15.99 -6.21 3.51
C THR A 72 -16.93 -6.88 4.50
N LEU A 73 -16.50 -7.99 5.11
CA LEU A 73 -17.28 -8.72 6.10
C LEU A 73 -17.62 -7.81 7.29
N LEU A 74 -16.65 -7.04 7.79
CA LEU A 74 -16.85 -6.07 8.87
C LEU A 74 -17.90 -5.00 8.51
N LYS A 75 -17.88 -4.47 7.28
CA LYS A 75 -18.88 -3.49 6.82
C LYS A 75 -20.28 -4.10 6.79
N TRP A 76 -20.40 -5.33 6.31
CA TRP A 76 -21.68 -6.06 6.27
C TRP A 76 -22.23 -6.29 7.69
N ILE A 77 -21.39 -6.76 8.61
CA ILE A 77 -21.75 -6.93 10.03
C ILE A 77 -22.25 -5.62 10.63
N LYS A 78 -21.51 -4.52 10.43
CA LYS A 78 -21.90 -3.20 10.94
C LYS A 78 -23.26 -2.75 10.40
N ARG A 79 -23.52 -2.95 9.10
CA ARG A 79 -24.83 -2.61 8.50
C ARG A 79 -25.96 -3.42 9.10
N LEU A 80 -25.75 -4.72 9.31
CA LEU A 80 -26.73 -5.58 9.98
C LEU A 80 -26.98 -5.18 11.43
N THR A 81 -25.92 -4.89 12.18
CA THR A 81 -26.06 -4.45 13.57
C THR A 81 -26.80 -3.11 13.66
N LEU A 82 -26.56 -2.20 12.72
CA LEU A 82 -27.29 -0.92 12.62
C LEU A 82 -28.77 -1.11 12.28
N SER A 83 -29.14 -2.14 11.51
CA SER A 83 -30.55 -2.45 11.22
C SER A 83 -31.26 -3.20 12.36
N GLY A 84 -30.58 -3.40 13.50
CA GLY A 84 -31.13 -4.07 14.68
C GLY A 84 -30.97 -5.59 14.66
N TYR A 85 -30.26 -6.16 13.69
CA TYR A 85 -30.04 -7.60 13.58
C TYR A 85 -28.62 -7.98 14.00
N ALA A 86 -28.52 -8.86 15.01
CA ALA A 86 -27.25 -9.47 15.39
C ALA A 86 -27.04 -10.76 14.56
N PRO A 87 -26.06 -10.82 13.65
CA PRO A 87 -25.85 -12.01 12.85
C PRO A 87 -25.36 -13.18 13.71
N SER A 88 -25.97 -14.35 13.53
CA SER A 88 -25.52 -15.61 14.16
C SER A 88 -24.15 -16.03 13.62
N HIS A 89 -23.38 -16.76 14.44
CA HIS A 89 -22.09 -17.32 14.05
C HIS A 89 -22.19 -18.21 12.79
N GLN A 90 -23.28 -18.94 12.61
CA GLN A 90 -23.50 -19.78 11.43
C GLN A 90 -23.54 -18.94 10.14
N ILE A 91 -24.38 -17.90 10.12
CA ILE A 91 -24.53 -17.00 8.98
C ILE A 91 -23.22 -16.26 8.71
N LEU A 92 -22.50 -15.84 9.76
CA LEU A 92 -21.18 -15.21 9.63
C LEU A 92 -20.18 -16.12 8.93
N ARG A 93 -20.18 -17.41 9.25
CA ARG A 93 -19.30 -18.39 8.63
C ARG A 93 -19.63 -18.60 7.16
N GLU A 94 -20.91 -18.77 6.83
CA GLU A 94 -21.38 -18.95 5.45
C GLU A 94 -20.98 -17.77 4.58
N VAL A 95 -21.27 -16.54 5.03
CA VAL A 95 -20.91 -15.31 4.30
C VAL A 95 -19.38 -15.15 4.20
N ALA A 96 -18.62 -15.54 5.22
CA ALA A 96 -17.17 -15.51 5.16
C ALA A 96 -16.60 -16.50 4.12
N GLU A 97 -17.18 -17.70 4.01
CA GLU A 97 -16.80 -18.70 3.00
C GLU A 97 -17.16 -18.25 1.58
N GLU A 98 -18.28 -17.55 1.41
CA GLU A 98 -18.67 -16.93 0.14
C GLU A 98 -17.71 -15.80 -0.29
N VAL A 99 -17.37 -14.92 0.65
CA VAL A 99 -16.40 -13.82 0.45
C VAL A 99 -15.01 -14.38 0.14
N ARG A 100 -14.60 -15.47 0.81
CA ARG A 100 -13.33 -16.16 0.53
C ARG A 100 -13.31 -16.74 -0.88
N SER A 101 -14.41 -17.36 -1.29
CA SER A 101 -14.56 -18.03 -2.59
C SER A 101 -14.75 -17.05 -3.76
N ASN A 102 -14.79 -15.73 -3.50
CA ASN A 102 -15.10 -14.66 -4.46
C ASN A 102 -16.42 -14.85 -5.24
N LYS A 103 -17.33 -15.70 -4.73
CA LYS A 103 -18.59 -16.05 -5.39
C LYS A 103 -19.64 -14.92 -5.29
N CYS A 104 -19.50 -14.04 -4.31
CA CYS A 104 -20.41 -12.91 -4.14
C CYS A 104 -19.92 -11.65 -4.86
N ARG A 105 -20.58 -11.32 -5.99
CA ARG A 105 -20.36 -10.06 -6.72
C ARG A 105 -20.81 -8.82 -5.93
N ALA A 106 -21.81 -8.95 -5.07
CA ALA A 106 -22.35 -7.87 -4.24
C ALA A 106 -21.30 -7.18 -3.34
N PHE A 107 -20.15 -7.82 -3.13
CA PHE A 107 -19.03 -7.29 -2.35
C PHE A 107 -17.86 -6.76 -3.18
N GLN A 108 -17.88 -6.95 -4.51
CA GLN A 108 -16.78 -6.58 -5.43
C GLN A 108 -16.77 -5.08 -5.77
N ASP A 109 -17.92 -4.40 -5.68
CA ASP A 109 -18.07 -3.00 -6.09
C ASP A 109 -17.45 -2.01 -5.09
N LEU A 110 -17.13 -2.46 -3.86
CA LEU A 110 -16.60 -1.61 -2.80
C LEU A 110 -15.07 -1.41 -2.85
N GLY A 111 -14.34 -2.17 -3.69
CA GLY A 111 -12.88 -2.04 -3.86
C GLY A 111 -12.47 -1.19 -5.07
N LYS A 112 -13.34 -1.09 -6.08
CA LYS A 112 -13.06 -0.39 -7.35
C LYS A 112 -13.04 1.14 -7.24
N LEU A 113 -13.61 1.71 -6.17
CA LEU A 113 -13.65 3.17 -5.95
C LEU A 113 -12.31 3.77 -5.47
N THR A 114 -11.30 2.96 -5.15
CA THR A 114 -9.98 3.46 -4.68
C THR A 114 -8.90 3.47 -5.76
N SER A 115 -9.13 2.79 -6.88
CA SER A 115 -8.18 2.71 -8.00
C SER A 115 -8.38 3.78 -9.08
N GLY A 116 -9.36 4.68 -8.91
CA GLY A 116 -9.73 5.70 -9.90
C GLY A 116 -9.29 7.13 -9.58
N LEU A 117 -8.49 7.36 -8.51
CA LEU A 117 -8.00 8.69 -8.16
C LEU A 117 -6.46 8.71 -8.12
N ALA A 118 -5.86 8.31 -9.23
CA ALA A 118 -4.45 8.54 -9.51
C ALA A 118 -4.29 8.73 -11.02
N ASP A 119 -4.90 9.79 -11.55
CA ASP A 119 -4.47 10.34 -12.83
C ASP A 119 -3.16 11.10 -12.57
N PRO A 120 -2.03 10.71 -13.20
CA PRO A 120 -0.83 11.52 -13.16
C PRO A 120 -1.07 12.78 -14.00
N ILE A 121 -0.88 13.93 -13.37
CA ILE A 121 -0.74 15.22 -14.05
C ILE A 121 0.44 15.09 -15.03
N LYS A 122 0.14 14.79 -16.29
CA LYS A 122 1.09 14.87 -17.39
C LYS A 122 1.18 16.33 -17.80
N SER A 123 2.07 17.06 -17.14
CA SER A 123 2.62 18.32 -17.65
C SER A 123 3.57 18.00 -18.81
N THR A 124 3.23 18.38 -20.04
CA THR A 124 4.15 18.66 -21.16
C THR A 124 3.36 19.44 -22.22
N GLY A 125 3.87 20.60 -22.64
CA GLY A 125 3.16 21.67 -23.35
C GLY A 125 2.89 21.41 -24.85
N PRO A 126 2.38 22.43 -25.58
CA PRO A 126 2.13 22.32 -27.00
C PRO A 126 3.45 22.57 -27.75
N ALA A 127 3.89 21.59 -28.53
CA ALA A 127 4.87 21.80 -29.59
C ALA A 127 4.14 21.49 -30.89
N ASP A 128 3.74 22.55 -31.59
CA ASP A 128 3.30 22.51 -32.98
C ASP A 128 4.41 21.91 -33.86
N PRO A 129 4.09 21.00 -34.78
CA PRO A 129 5.02 20.57 -35.81
C PRO A 129 4.90 21.53 -37.00
N THR A 130 5.88 22.41 -37.18
CA THR A 130 6.08 23.07 -38.48
C THR A 130 7.20 22.34 -39.23
N ASP A 131 6.78 21.86 -40.40
CA ASP A 131 7.45 21.14 -41.48
C ASP A 131 8.92 21.52 -41.76
N PRO A 132 9.81 20.52 -42.04
CA PRO A 132 11.11 20.77 -42.63
C PRO A 132 11.03 20.74 -44.17
N ALA A 133 11.15 21.90 -44.81
CA ALA A 133 11.46 21.98 -46.23
C ALA A 133 12.45 23.14 -46.49
N ASP A 134 13.68 22.77 -46.85
CA ASP A 134 14.29 23.02 -48.18
C ASP A 134 15.81 23.33 -48.05
N PRO A 135 16.70 22.56 -48.70
CA PRO A 135 18.12 22.84 -48.72
C PRO A 135 18.46 23.75 -49.91
N THR A 136 19.00 24.94 -49.65
CA THR A 136 19.59 25.78 -50.70
C THR A 136 21.10 25.95 -50.46
N ASP A 137 21.84 25.22 -51.31
CA ASP A 137 23.16 25.45 -51.93
C ASP A 137 24.24 26.34 -51.25
N PRO A 138 25.52 25.92 -51.25
CA PRO A 138 26.65 26.73 -50.80
C PRO A 138 27.21 27.62 -51.91
N ALA A 139 27.47 28.88 -51.57
CA ALA A 139 28.37 29.75 -52.33
C ALA A 139 29.17 30.65 -51.38
N ASP A 140 30.46 30.31 -51.23
CA ASP A 140 31.56 31.28 -51.06
C ASP A 140 31.51 32.32 -52.21
N PRO A 141 32.09 33.55 -52.11
CA PRO A 141 33.41 33.81 -51.50
C PRO A 141 33.62 35.18 -50.81
N THR A 142 34.67 35.32 -50.00
CA THR A 142 35.55 36.50 -50.01
C THR A 142 36.94 36.17 -49.49
#